data_AF-A0A0A9VSJ2-F1
#
_entry.id   AF-A0A0A9VSJ2-F1
#
_cell.length_a   1.000
_cell.length_b   1.000
_cell.length_c   1.000
_cell.angle_alpha   90.00
_cell.angle_beta   90.00
_cell.angle_gamma   90.00
#
_symmetry.space_group_name_H-M   'P 1'
#
loop_
_entity.id
_entity.type
_entity.pdbx_description
1 polymer ?
#
loop_
_entity_poly.entity_id
_entity_poly.type
_entity_poly.pdbx_seq_one_letter_code
_entity_poly.pdbx_strand_id
1 'polypeptide(L)'
;MKIRLLEKQHWEIALEVTNSYEGPVLSHLQCFEKMFSSQVFRLLVEMSNTYAGYNNHSLNVSVNEMKVFVAVIMLTGYLKPKYMRIFWEEQSDTYNKLIAQSIRRDRFFEIRQ
;
A
#
# COMPACT_ATOMS: atom_id res chain seq x y z
N MET A 1 10.71 -12.06 29.19
CA MET A 1 11.33 -10.80 29.64
C MET A 1 12.44 -10.29 28.71
N LYS A 2 13.21 -11.17 28.03
CA LYS A 2 14.29 -10.78 27.09
C LYS A 2 13.84 -10.09 25.79
N ILE A 3 12.69 -10.45 25.22
CA ILE A 3 12.22 -9.90 23.92
C ILE A 3 11.87 -8.41 24.02
N ARG A 4 11.25 -7.97 25.12
CA ARG A 4 10.91 -6.56 25.38
C ARG A 4 12.13 -5.65 25.58
N LEU A 5 13.30 -6.19 25.90
CA LEU A 5 14.53 -5.40 26.09
C LEU A 5 15.27 -5.18 24.76
N LEU A 6 15.22 -6.16 23.84
CA LEU A 6 15.75 -6.03 22.47
C LEU A 6 14.90 -5.06 21.63
N GLU A 7 13.57 -5.15 21.68
CA GLU A 7 12.69 -4.16 21.05
C GLU A 7 12.94 -2.75 21.59
N LYS A 8 13.28 -2.63 22.88
CA LYS A 8 13.58 -1.33 23.49
C LYS A 8 14.85 -0.68 22.93
N GLN A 9 15.89 -1.47 22.79
CA GLN A 9 17.17 -1.01 22.25
C GLN A 9 17.07 -0.63 20.76
N HIS A 10 16.23 -1.32 19.99
CA HIS A 10 16.03 -1.03 18.58
C HIS A 10 15.32 0.32 18.32
N TRP A 11 14.33 0.68 19.14
CA TRP A 11 13.66 1.98 18.96
C TRP A 11 14.54 3.15 19.39
N GLU A 12 15.41 2.98 20.39
CA GLU A 12 16.36 4.01 20.82
C GLU A 12 17.36 4.35 19.72
N ILE A 13 17.92 3.32 19.07
CA ILE A 13 18.84 3.50 17.92
C ILE A 13 18.13 4.17 16.75
N ALA A 14 16.87 3.80 16.46
CA ALA A 14 16.10 4.43 15.39
C ALA A 14 15.82 5.92 15.67
N LEU A 15 15.56 6.28 16.94
CA LEU A 15 15.40 7.68 17.38
C LEU A 15 16.70 8.47 17.30
N GLU A 16 17.84 7.88 17.65
CA GLU A 16 19.16 8.51 17.47
C GLU A 16 19.46 8.78 16.00
N VAL A 17 19.22 7.79 15.13
CA VAL A 17 19.43 7.93 13.69
C VAL A 17 18.49 8.99 13.10
N THR A 18 17.22 9.03 13.51
CA THR A 18 16.29 10.08 13.05
C THR A 18 16.65 11.46 13.59
N ASN A 19 17.10 11.57 14.83
CA ASN A 19 17.56 12.85 15.40
C ASN A 19 18.87 13.36 14.79
N SER A 20 19.69 12.47 14.23
CA SER A 20 20.92 12.84 13.50
C SER A 20 20.67 13.28 12.05
N TYR A 21 19.45 13.11 11.53
CA TYR A 21 19.12 13.43 10.15
C TYR A 21 18.85 14.94 9.99
N GLU A 22 19.82 15.68 9.47
CA GLU A 22 19.72 17.14 9.19
C GLU A 22 18.91 17.49 7.92
N GLY A 23 18.22 16.51 7.32
CA GLY A 23 17.38 16.74 6.15
C GLY A 23 16.08 17.48 6.48
N PRO A 24 15.37 18.03 5.47
CA PRO A 24 14.07 18.67 5.70
C PRO A 24 13.10 17.67 6.32
N VAL A 25 12.33 18.11 7.32
CA VAL A 25 11.25 17.30 7.91
C VAL A 25 10.20 17.06 6.83
N LEU A 26 10.22 15.85 6.26
CA LEU A 26 9.28 15.44 5.21
C LEU A 26 8.00 14.93 5.85
N SER A 27 6.85 15.28 5.25
CA SER A 27 5.60 14.63 5.61
C SER A 27 5.63 13.16 5.20
N HIS A 28 4.83 12.31 5.86
CA HIS A 28 4.69 10.90 5.50
C HIS A 28 4.37 10.70 4.02
N LEU A 29 3.59 11.61 3.43
CA LEU A 29 3.27 11.61 2.00
C LEU A 29 4.51 11.89 1.14
N GLN A 30 5.32 12.88 1.50
CA GLN A 30 6.54 13.22 0.75
C GLN A 30 7.58 12.09 0.80
N CYS A 31 7.71 11.39 1.94
CA CYS A 31 8.53 10.19 2.03
C CYS A 31 8.03 9.11 1.07
N PHE A 32 6.72 8.88 1.03
CA PHE A 32 6.11 7.92 0.11
C PHE A 32 6.34 8.31 -1.36
N GLU A 33 6.17 9.57 -1.72
CA GLU A 33 6.38 10.06 -3.10
C GLU A 33 7.85 9.96 -3.55
N LYS A 34 8.81 10.02 -2.62
CA LYS A 34 10.22 9.76 -2.92
C LYS A 34 10.49 8.28 -3.22
N MET A 35 9.80 7.36 -2.53
CA MET A 35 9.90 5.93 -2.80
C MET A 35 9.15 5.51 -4.07
N PHE A 36 7.92 6.01 -4.23
CA PHE A 36 7.03 5.73 -5.35
C PHE A 36 6.81 7.00 -6.16
N SER A 37 7.75 7.29 -7.05
CA SER A 37 7.65 8.45 -7.92
C SER A 37 6.52 8.31 -8.95
N SER A 38 6.10 9.44 -9.53
CA SER A 38 5.08 9.44 -10.60
C SER A 38 5.47 8.58 -11.80
N GLN A 39 6.78 8.41 -12.06
CA GLN A 39 7.28 7.58 -13.15
C GLN A 39 7.04 6.09 -12.88
N VAL A 40 7.24 5.65 -11.64
CA VAL A 40 6.96 4.28 -11.21
C VAL A 40 5.48 3.96 -11.41
N PHE A 41 4.58 4.85 -11.00
CA PHE A 41 3.15 4.63 -11.20
C PHE A 41 2.75 4.58 -12.68
N ARG A 42 3.37 5.40 -13.54
CA ARG A 42 3.14 5.33 -14.99
C ARG A 42 3.60 3.99 -15.57
N LEU A 43 4.79 3.53 -15.18
CA LEU A 43 5.32 2.23 -15.60
C LEU A 43 4.42 1.08 -15.14
N LEU A 44 3.95 1.10 -13.89
CA LEU A 44 3.03 0.09 -13.37
C LEU A 44 1.74 0.03 -14.19
N VAL A 45 1.14 1.19 -14.48
CA VAL A 45 -0.09 1.26 -15.29
C VAL A 45 0.13 0.73 -16.71
N GLU A 46 1.21 1.15 -17.37
CA GLU A 46 1.54 0.73 -18.73
C GLU A 46 1.75 -0.77 -18.82
N MET A 47 2.56 -1.32 -17.89
CA MET A 47 2.85 -2.75 -17.86
C MET A 47 1.62 -3.58 -17.48
N SER A 48 0.81 -3.15 -16.50
CA SER A 48 -0.41 -3.85 -16.12
C SER A 48 -1.44 -3.89 -17.25
N ASN A 49 -1.65 -2.78 -17.96
CA ASN A 49 -2.57 -2.74 -19.09
C ASN A 49 -2.05 -3.57 -20.28
N THR A 50 -0.76 -3.50 -20.58
CA THR A 50 -0.13 -4.31 -21.63
C THR A 50 -0.25 -5.80 -21.31
N TYR A 51 0.02 -6.19 -20.07
CA TYR A 51 -0.11 -7.59 -19.61
C TYR A 51 -1.55 -8.10 -19.72
N ALA A 52 -2.53 -7.30 -19.28
CA ALA A 52 -3.93 -7.64 -19.45
C ALA A 52 -4.29 -7.85 -20.93
N GLY A 53 -3.78 -6.97 -21.81
CA GLY A 53 -3.97 -7.09 -23.26
C GLY A 53 -3.45 -8.41 -23.84
N TYR A 54 -2.29 -8.90 -23.38
CA TYR A 54 -1.78 -10.22 -23.78
C TYR A 54 -2.67 -11.38 -23.33
N ASN A 55 -3.39 -11.21 -22.22
CA ASN A 55 -4.35 -12.19 -21.71
C ASN A 55 -5.76 -12.01 -22.28
N ASN A 56 -5.92 -11.25 -23.38
CA ASN A 56 -7.22 -10.90 -23.99
C ASN A 56 -8.20 -10.25 -23.00
N HIS A 57 -7.68 -9.54 -22.00
CA HIS A 57 -8.45 -8.84 -20.98
C HIS A 57 -8.17 -7.33 -21.06
N SER A 58 -9.22 -6.52 -20.99
CA SER A 58 -9.08 -5.06 -21.02
C SER A 58 -9.18 -4.49 -19.62
N LEU A 59 -8.03 -4.30 -18.97
CA LEU A 59 -7.97 -3.80 -17.58
C LEU A 59 -8.26 -2.29 -17.49
N ASN A 60 -7.70 -1.50 -18.41
CA ASN A 60 -7.81 -0.03 -18.48
C ASN A 60 -7.62 0.66 -17.12
N VAL A 61 -6.59 0.28 -16.36
CA VAL A 61 -6.29 0.88 -15.06
C VAL A 61 -5.71 2.28 -15.24
N SER A 62 -6.18 3.24 -14.44
CA SER A 62 -5.63 4.60 -14.40
C SER A 62 -4.52 4.75 -13.34
N VAL A 63 -3.70 5.81 -13.45
CA VAL A 63 -2.67 6.13 -12.45
C VAL A 63 -3.28 6.34 -11.06
N ASN A 64 -4.46 6.94 -10.96
CA ASN A 64 -5.13 7.16 -9.68
C ASN A 64 -5.64 5.85 -9.06
N GLU A 65 -6.23 4.97 -9.87
CA GLU A 65 -6.62 3.63 -9.40
C GLU A 65 -5.39 2.82 -8.95
N MET A 66 -4.28 2.90 -9.69
CA MET A 66 -3.04 2.21 -9.33
C MET A 66 -2.45 2.72 -8.01
N LYS A 67 -2.53 4.03 -7.74
CA LYS A 67 -2.14 4.61 -6.44
C LYS A 67 -2.99 4.04 -5.30
N VAL A 68 -4.31 3.98 -5.48
CA VAL A 68 -5.22 3.38 -4.50
C VAL A 68 -4.90 1.91 -4.29
N PHE A 69 -4.66 1.15 -5.37
CA PHE A 69 -4.29 -0.26 -5.30
C PHE A 69 -3.01 -0.50 -4.49
N VAL A 70 -1.93 0.26 -4.77
CA VAL A 70 -0.67 0.17 -4.02
C VAL A 70 -0.87 0.56 -2.54
N ALA A 71 -1.66 1.61 -2.27
CA ALA A 71 -1.97 2.02 -0.90
C ALA A 71 -2.72 0.91 -0.12
N VAL A 72 -3.68 0.24 -0.77
CA VAL A 72 -4.39 -0.91 -0.19
C VAL A 72 -3.40 -2.04 0.08
N ILE A 73 -2.50 -2.38 -0.85
CA ILE A 73 -1.47 -3.42 -0.64
C ILE A 73 -0.61 -3.09 0.58
N MET A 74 -0.11 -1.86 0.71
CA MET A 74 0.68 -1.45 1.87
C MET A 74 -0.09 -1.60 3.18
N LEU A 75 -1.36 -1.16 3.20
CA LEU A 75 -2.22 -1.29 4.38
C LEU A 75 -2.48 -2.77 4.72
N THR A 76 -2.72 -3.62 3.72
CA THR A 76 -2.91 -5.07 3.95
C THR A 76 -1.63 -5.75 4.44
N GLY A 77 -0.45 -5.31 3.99
CA GLY A 77 0.83 -5.82 4.47
C GLY A 77 1.08 -5.48 5.95
N TYR A 78 0.56 -4.33 6.41
CA TYR A 78 0.57 -3.95 7.81
C TYR A 78 -0.45 -4.74 8.64
N LEU A 79 -1.71 -4.80 8.20
CA LEU A 79 -2.80 -5.47 8.92
C LEU A 79 -2.73 -7.01 8.90
N LYS A 80 -2.04 -7.58 7.91
CA LYS A 80 -1.85 -9.03 7.71
C LYS A 80 -3.16 -9.85 7.85
N PRO A 81 -4.21 -9.50 7.10
CA PRO A 81 -5.48 -10.21 7.17
C PRO A 81 -5.33 -11.65 6.63
N LYS A 82 -6.09 -12.60 7.19
CA LYS A 82 -6.12 -13.98 6.66
C LYS A 82 -6.71 -14.04 5.24
N TYR A 83 -7.69 -13.19 4.94
CA TYR A 83 -8.31 -13.09 3.62
C TYR A 83 -8.50 -11.62 3.26
N MET A 84 -8.10 -11.21 2.06
CA MET A 84 -8.26 -9.81 1.63
C MET A 84 -9.74 -9.41 1.45
N ARG A 85 -10.64 -10.35 1.14
CA ARG A 85 -12.07 -10.05 0.89
C ARG A 85 -12.78 -9.44 2.11
N ILE A 86 -12.28 -9.69 3.33
CA ILE A 86 -12.92 -9.26 4.58
C ILE A 86 -13.09 -7.73 4.64
N PHE A 87 -12.20 -6.97 4.01
CA PHE A 87 -12.27 -5.50 4.05
C PHE A 87 -13.52 -4.91 3.39
N TRP A 88 -14.22 -5.69 2.57
CA TRP A 88 -15.47 -5.32 1.89
C TRP A 88 -16.70 -6.03 2.46
N GLU A 89 -16.56 -6.82 3.52
CA GLU A 89 -17.70 -7.44 4.19
C GLU A 89 -18.41 -6.42 5.08
N GLU A 90 -19.74 -6.51 5.21
CA GLU A 90 -20.54 -5.55 5.98
C GLU A 90 -20.60 -5.89 7.49
N GLN A 91 -19.83 -6.88 7.95
CA GLN A 91 -19.77 -7.20 9.38
C GLN A 91 -18.94 -6.17 10.14
N SER A 92 -19.34 -5.89 11.39
CA SER A 92 -18.76 -4.83 12.23
C SER A 92 -17.25 -4.93 12.42
N ASP A 93 -16.71 -6.16 12.43
CA ASP A 93 -15.33 -6.44 12.83
C ASP A 93 -14.38 -6.61 11.63
N THR A 94 -14.93 -6.63 10.41
CA THR A 94 -14.17 -6.88 9.18
C THR A 94 -14.23 -5.73 8.18
N TYR A 95 -15.31 -4.93 8.21
CA TYR A 95 -15.49 -3.80 7.31
C TYR A 95 -14.42 -2.73 7.51
N ASN A 96 -13.59 -2.50 6.49
CA ASN A 96 -12.66 -1.37 6.49
C ASN A 96 -13.19 -0.27 5.57
N LYS A 97 -13.80 0.74 6.19
CA LYS A 97 -14.38 1.90 5.50
C LYS A 97 -13.40 2.58 4.54
N LEU A 98 -12.13 2.71 4.90
CA LEU A 98 -11.13 3.35 4.05
C LEU A 98 -10.90 2.55 2.76
N ILE A 99 -10.74 1.23 2.86
CA ILE A 99 -10.53 0.36 1.69
C ILE A 99 -11.81 0.27 0.85
N ALA A 100 -12.93 -0.03 1.49
CA ALA A 100 -14.21 -0.27 0.81
C ALA A 100 -14.73 0.97 0.06
N GLN A 101 -14.47 2.18 0.57
CA GLN A 101 -14.85 3.42 -0.10
C GLN A 101 -13.86 3.84 -1.21
N SER A 102 -12.59 3.43 -1.11
CA SER A 102 -11.56 3.86 -2.08
C SER A 102 -11.56 3.02 -3.35
N ILE A 103 -11.86 1.72 -3.26
CA ILE A 103 -11.91 0.82 -4.43
C ILE A 103 -12.94 -0.28 -4.22
N ARG A 104 -13.66 -0.66 -5.27
CA ARG A 104 -14.61 -1.79 -5.23
C ARG A 104 -13.87 -3.12 -5.12
N ARG A 105 -14.46 -4.07 -4.41
CA ARG A 105 -13.91 -5.42 -4.21
C ARG A 105 -13.47 -6.06 -5.53
N ASP A 106 -14.40 -6.17 -6.47
CA ASP A 106 -14.17 -6.91 -7.71
C ASP A 106 -13.13 -6.20 -8.60
N ARG A 107 -13.12 -4.85 -8.60
CA ARG A 107 -12.10 -4.05 -9.29
C ARG A 107 -10.70 -4.25 -8.70
N PHE A 108 -10.58 -4.35 -7.37
CA PHE A 108 -9.30 -4.65 -6.72
C PHE A 108 -8.78 -6.04 -7.13
N PHE A 109 -9.65 -7.05 -7.16
CA PHE A 109 -9.25 -8.40 -7.56
C PHE A 109 -8.95 -8.52 -9.06
N GLU A 110 -9.62 -7.74 -9.90
CA GLU A 110 -9.34 -7.63 -11.33
C GLU A 110 -7.93 -7.06 -11.58
N ILE A 111 -7.54 -5.99 -10.88
CA ILE A 111 -6.19 -5.40 -10.99
C ILE A 111 -5.10 -6.36 -10.46
N ARG A 112 -5.43 -7.23 -9.50
CA ARG A 112 -4.48 -8.15 -8.87
C ARG A 112 -4.20 -9.41 -9.71
N GLN A 113 -5.02 -9.70 -10.70
CA GLN A 113 -4.99 -10.94 -11.49
C GLN A 113 -3.77 -10.99 -12.42
#